data_AF-A0ABD1Y837-F1
#
_entry.id   AF-A0ABD1Y837-F1
#
_cell.length_a   1.000
_cell.length_b   1.000
_cell.length_c   1.000
_cell.angle_alpha   90.00
_cell.angle_beta   90.00
_cell.angle_gamma   90.00
#
_symmetry.space_group_name_H-M   'P 1'
#
loop_
_entity.id
_entity.type
_entity.pdbx_description
1 polymer ?
#
loop_
_entity_poly.entity_id
_entity_poly.type
_entity_poly.pdbx_seq_one_letter_code
_entity_poly.pdbx_strand_id
1 'polypeptide(L)'
;MTNYGWEIVQTLIVDVEPDETVKRAMNEINAAQRSRQATREKAEAEKLLQVKRAEADAESKYLGGVGIARQRQAIVDGLRESVVAFSHNVPGTSPKDVLDMVLVTQYFDTMKEIGSHSKNSTVFIPHGPGAVKDVDDQIRNGLLQGHAGSH
;
A
#
# COMPACT_ATOMS: atom_id res chain seq x y z
N MET A 1 -41.55 -43.19 -58.04
CA MET A 1 -42.43 -43.26 -59.23
C MET A 1 -42.07 -42.12 -60.16
N THR A 2 -41.33 -42.43 -61.21
CA THR A 2 -41.04 -41.58 -62.38
C THR A 2 -42.21 -41.67 -63.35
N ASN A 3 -43.06 -40.64 -63.42
CA ASN A 3 -43.97 -40.47 -64.55
C ASN A 3 -44.21 -39.01 -65.01
N TYR A 4 -43.64 -38.01 -64.34
CA TYR A 4 -43.44 -36.65 -64.87
C TYR A 4 -42.16 -36.08 -64.20
N GLY A 5 -41.16 -35.68 -64.99
CA GLY A 5 -39.78 -35.50 -64.54
C GLY A 5 -39.48 -34.13 -63.94
N TRP A 6 -39.52 -34.03 -62.61
CA TRP A 6 -38.91 -32.96 -61.82
C TRP A 6 -38.10 -33.60 -60.68
N GLU A 7 -36.84 -33.23 -60.53
CA GLU A 7 -35.97 -33.62 -59.42
C GLU A 7 -35.87 -32.44 -58.45
N ILE A 8 -36.40 -32.60 -57.24
CA ILE A 8 -36.32 -31.55 -56.21
C ILE A 8 -34.93 -31.64 -55.56
N VAL A 9 -34.02 -30.76 -55.96
CA VAL A 9 -32.63 -30.71 -55.45
C VAL A 9 -32.59 -30.16 -54.02
N GLN A 10 -33.38 -29.13 -53.74
CA GLN A 10 -33.50 -28.52 -52.41
C GLN A 10 -34.82 -27.73 -52.30
N THR A 11 -35.53 -27.91 -51.20
CA THR A 11 -36.66 -27.06 -50.80
C THR A 11 -36.23 -26.12 -49.70
N LEU A 12 -36.27 -24.81 -49.97
CA LEU A 12 -36.02 -23.79 -48.96
C LEU A 12 -37.34 -23.47 -48.25
N ILE A 13 -37.37 -23.60 -46.92
CA ILE A 13 -38.49 -23.13 -46.12
C ILE A 13 -38.44 -21.61 -46.15
N VAL A 14 -39.49 -20.98 -46.70
CA VAL A 14 -39.52 -19.54 -46.95
C VAL A 14 -39.97 -18.76 -45.72
N ASP A 15 -40.85 -19.35 -44.90
CA ASP A 15 -41.32 -18.75 -43.66
C ASP A 15 -41.84 -19.82 -42.67
N VAL A 16 -41.61 -19.57 -41.38
CA VAL A 16 -42.15 -20.34 -40.25
C VAL A 16 -42.54 -19.32 -39.19
N GLU A 17 -43.84 -19.21 -38.94
CA GLU A 17 -44.37 -18.34 -37.91
C GLU A 17 -44.82 -19.17 -36.70
N PRO A 18 -44.01 -19.25 -35.63
CA PRO A 18 -44.47 -19.79 -34.37
C PRO A 18 -45.48 -18.86 -33.70
N ASP A 19 -46.28 -19.44 -32.82
CA ASP A 19 -47.27 -18.71 -32.01
C ASP A 19 -46.62 -17.55 -31.24
N GLU A 20 -47.33 -16.43 -31.12
CA GLU A 20 -46.82 -15.22 -30.44
C GLU A 20 -46.37 -15.49 -29.01
N THR A 21 -47.08 -16.38 -28.30
CA THR A 21 -46.72 -16.76 -26.93
C THR A 21 -45.38 -17.46 -26.86
N VAL A 22 -45.09 -18.31 -27.85
CA VAL A 22 -43.81 -19.03 -27.98
C VAL A 22 -42.69 -18.07 -28.37
N LYS A 23 -42.92 -17.16 -29.32
CA LYS A 23 -41.94 -16.12 -29.71
C LYS A 23 -41.51 -15.27 -28.51
N ARG A 24 -42.48 -14.82 -27.71
CA ARG A 24 -42.21 -14.00 -26.51
C ARG A 24 -41.44 -14.78 -25.45
N ALA A 25 -41.88 -15.99 -25.12
CA ALA A 25 -41.21 -16.84 -24.13
C ALA A 25 -39.77 -17.16 -24.55
N MET A 26 -39.55 -17.44 -25.83
CA MET A 26 -38.23 -17.76 -26.38
C MET A 26 -37.30 -16.54 -26.35
N ASN A 27 -37.81 -15.33 -26.65
CA ASN A 27 -37.06 -14.09 -26.50
C ASN A 27 -36.70 -13.78 -25.05
N GLU A 28 -37.63 -13.97 -24.11
CA GLU A 28 -37.38 -13.78 -22.68
C GLU A 28 -36.31 -14.75 -22.16
N ILE A 29 -36.36 -16.03 -22.57
CA ILE A 29 -35.34 -17.02 -22.21
C ILE A 29 -33.96 -16.60 -22.72
N ASN A 30 -33.87 -16.20 -23.99
CA ASN A 30 -32.61 -15.76 -24.60
C ASN A 30 -32.07 -14.48 -23.93
N ALA A 31 -32.95 -13.52 -23.64
CA ALA A 31 -32.59 -12.29 -22.92
C ALA A 31 -32.08 -12.61 -21.51
N ALA A 32 -32.78 -13.49 -20.78
CA ALA A 32 -32.38 -13.92 -19.44
C ALA A 32 -31.08 -14.72 -19.43
N GLN A 33 -30.81 -15.54 -20.45
CA GLN A 33 -29.53 -16.26 -20.60
C GLN A 33 -28.39 -15.28 -20.88
N ARG A 34 -28.56 -14.35 -21.82
CA ARG A 34 -27.55 -13.31 -22.10
C ARG A 34 -27.28 -12.43 -20.88
N SER A 35 -28.33 -12.03 -20.17
CA SER A 35 -28.21 -11.22 -18.95
C SER A 35 -27.46 -11.98 -17.85
N ARG A 36 -27.77 -13.27 -17.64
CA ARG A 36 -27.06 -14.13 -16.68
C ARG A 36 -25.59 -14.29 -17.03
N GLN A 37 -25.26 -14.47 -18.30
CA GLN A 37 -23.88 -14.55 -18.76
C GLN A 37 -23.14 -13.23 -18.51
N ALA A 38 -23.71 -12.10 -18.93
CA ALA A 38 -23.12 -10.79 -18.71
C ALA A 38 -22.91 -10.48 -17.21
N THR A 39 -23.83 -10.92 -16.35
CA THR A 39 -23.72 -10.74 -14.90
C THR A 39 -22.58 -11.58 -14.31
N ARG A 40 -22.44 -12.83 -14.75
CA ARG A 40 -21.34 -13.70 -14.32
C ARG A 40 -19.99 -13.14 -14.73
N GLU A 41 -19.86 -12.72 -15.98
CA GLU A 41 -18.62 -12.13 -16.50
C GLU A 41 -18.26 -10.84 -15.74
N LYS A 42 -19.24 -9.98 -15.44
CA LYS A 42 -19.04 -8.79 -14.61
C LYS A 42 -18.58 -9.14 -13.19
N ALA A 43 -19.23 -10.10 -12.53
CA ALA A 43 -18.86 -10.52 -11.17
C ALA A 43 -17.45 -11.13 -11.12
N GLU A 44 -17.07 -11.91 -12.13
CA GLU A 44 -15.72 -12.46 -12.25
C GLU A 44 -14.68 -11.35 -12.49
N ALA A 45 -15.00 -10.37 -13.34
CA ALA A 45 -14.12 -9.22 -13.58
C ALA A 45 -13.92 -8.38 -12.31
N GLU A 46 -14.96 -8.13 -11.53
CA GLU A 46 -14.87 -7.43 -10.24
C GLU A 46 -14.02 -8.19 -9.24
N LYS A 47 -14.23 -9.50 -9.12
CA LYS A 47 -13.41 -10.38 -8.27
C LYS A 47 -11.94 -10.32 -8.68
N LEU A 48 -11.66 -10.45 -9.98
CA LEU A 48 -10.29 -10.39 -10.50
C LEU A 48 -9.63 -9.05 -10.18
N LEU A 49 -10.35 -7.94 -10.40
CA LEU A 49 -9.86 -6.60 -10.10
C LEU A 49 -9.51 -6.45 -8.61
N GLN A 50 -10.37 -6.95 -7.72
CA GLN A 50 -10.15 -6.87 -6.28
C GLN A 50 -8.95 -7.71 -5.84
N VAL A 51 -8.81 -8.95 -6.34
CA VAL A 51 -7.66 -9.81 -6.05
C VAL A 51 -6.38 -9.18 -6.55
N LYS A 52 -6.37 -8.65 -7.79
CA LYS A 52 -5.17 -8.02 -8.36
C LYS A 52 -4.76 -6.76 -7.62
N ARG A 53 -5.71 -5.97 -7.13
CA ARG A 53 -5.40 -4.83 -6.23
C ARG A 53 -4.78 -5.30 -4.92
N ALA A 54 -5.34 -6.32 -4.29
CA ALA A 54 -4.80 -6.86 -3.04
C ALA A 54 -3.40 -7.47 -3.22
N GLU A 55 -3.15 -8.18 -4.32
CA GLU A 55 -1.83 -8.69 -4.67
C GLU A 55 -0.82 -7.56 -4.87
N ALA A 56 -1.19 -6.51 -5.62
CA ALA A 56 -0.34 -5.35 -5.85
C ALA A 56 0.00 -4.60 -4.55
N ASP A 57 -0.98 -4.43 -3.65
CA ASP A 57 -0.76 -3.79 -2.35
C ASP A 57 0.18 -4.62 -1.45
N ALA A 58 0.02 -5.94 -1.46
CA ALA A 58 0.90 -6.85 -0.71
C ALA A 58 2.34 -6.81 -1.25
N GLU A 59 2.48 -6.87 -2.58
CA GLU A 59 3.79 -6.83 -3.24
C GLU A 59 4.49 -5.48 -3.05
N SER A 60 3.75 -4.37 -3.13
CA SER A 60 4.29 -3.03 -2.84
C SER A 60 4.85 -2.94 -1.42
N LYS A 61 4.11 -3.43 -0.41
CA LYS A 61 4.58 -3.47 0.98
C LYS A 61 5.80 -4.37 1.15
N TYR A 62 5.82 -5.53 0.49
CA TYR A 62 6.95 -6.45 0.52
C TYR A 62 8.20 -5.79 -0.06
N LEU A 63 8.10 -5.22 -1.26
CA LEU A 63 9.21 -4.51 -1.93
C LEU A 63 9.70 -3.31 -1.11
N GLY A 64 8.78 -2.54 -0.52
CA GLY A 64 9.13 -1.45 0.40
C GLY A 64 9.91 -1.94 1.62
N GLY A 65 9.48 -3.05 2.24
CA GLY A 65 10.19 -3.68 3.35
C GLY A 65 11.58 -4.19 2.97
N VAL A 66 11.71 -4.84 1.81
CA VAL A 66 13.00 -5.29 1.27
C VAL A 66 13.92 -4.10 0.98
N GLY A 67 13.37 -3.01 0.42
CA GLY A 67 14.10 -1.77 0.16
C GLY A 67 14.67 -1.17 1.45
N ILE A 68 13.85 -1.04 2.50
CA ILE A 68 14.30 -0.53 3.81
C ILE A 68 15.37 -1.45 4.42
N ALA A 69 15.18 -2.76 4.34
CA ALA A 69 16.16 -3.71 4.87
C ALA A 69 17.52 -3.60 4.15
N ARG A 70 17.50 -3.53 2.81
CA ARG A 70 18.70 -3.32 1.99
C ARG A 70 19.37 -1.98 2.26
N GLN A 71 18.57 -0.91 2.41
CA GLN A 71 19.10 0.40 2.79
C GLN A 71 19.79 0.34 4.15
N ARG A 72 19.18 -0.28 5.16
CA ARG A 72 19.78 -0.46 6.49
C ARG A 72 21.08 -1.25 6.41
N GLN A 73 21.12 -2.32 5.62
CA GLN A 73 22.32 -3.11 5.40
C GLN A 73 23.44 -2.24 4.80
N ALA A 74 23.15 -1.49 3.74
CA ALA A 74 24.12 -0.61 3.10
C ALA A 74 24.65 0.49 4.06
N ILE A 75 23.79 1.04 4.92
CA ILE A 75 24.20 2.01 5.96
C ILE A 75 25.18 1.37 6.95
N VAL A 76 24.88 0.17 7.45
CA VAL A 76 25.73 -0.54 8.41
C VAL A 76 27.08 -0.90 7.79
N ASP A 77 27.07 -1.39 6.55
CA ASP A 77 28.29 -1.76 5.83
C ASP A 77 29.16 -0.52 5.55
N GLY A 78 28.57 0.60 5.13
CA GLY A 78 29.28 1.86 4.92
C GLY A 78 29.84 2.46 6.22
N LEU A 79 29.10 2.37 7.33
CA LEU A 79 29.58 2.82 8.63
C LEU A 79 30.76 1.95 9.10
N ARG A 80 30.68 0.64 8.93
CA ARG A 80 31.76 -0.29 9.25
C ARG A 80 33.03 0.05 8.46
N GLU A 81 32.91 0.26 7.15
CA GLU A 81 34.03 0.63 6.30
C GLU A 81 34.64 1.96 6.74
N SER A 82 33.81 2.95 7.06
CA SER A 82 34.24 4.26 7.56
C SER A 82 35.00 4.17 8.87
N VAL A 83 34.54 3.35 9.82
CA VAL A 83 35.21 3.13 11.12
C VAL A 83 36.56 2.45 10.93
N VAL A 84 36.65 1.44 10.06
CA VAL A 84 37.90 0.74 9.75
C VAL A 84 38.91 1.68 9.08
N ALA A 85 38.47 2.44 8.07
CA ALA A 85 39.33 3.40 7.37
C ALA A 85 39.86 4.49 8.31
N PHE A 86 39.01 5.02 9.20
CA PHE A 86 39.42 6.07 10.13
C PHE A 86 40.39 5.56 11.21
N SER A 87 40.16 4.35 11.74
CA SER A 87 41.06 3.71 12.71
C SER A 87 42.43 3.39 12.11
N HIS A 88 42.51 3.05 10.81
CA HIS A 88 43.79 2.85 10.13
C HIS A 88 44.56 4.15 9.83
N ASN A 89 43.85 5.25 9.54
CA ASN A 89 44.47 6.50 9.12
C ASN A 89 44.89 7.41 10.29
N VAL A 90 44.33 7.21 11.49
CA VAL A 90 44.65 8.01 12.68
C VAL A 90 45.27 7.10 13.75
N PRO A 91 46.58 7.22 14.03
CA PRO A 91 47.22 6.38 15.04
C PRO A 91 46.68 6.71 16.45
N GLY A 92 46.24 5.69 17.19
CA GLY A 92 45.85 5.81 18.59
C GLY A 92 44.35 5.92 18.87
N THR A 93 43.48 5.91 17.85
CA THR A 93 42.03 5.91 18.02
C THR A 93 41.47 4.48 18.07
N SER A 94 40.64 4.22 19.08
CA SER A 94 39.85 2.99 19.15
C SER A 94 38.62 3.10 18.23
N PRO A 95 38.13 1.99 17.64
CA PRO A 95 36.82 1.95 16.97
C PRO A 95 35.68 2.50 17.85
N LYS A 96 35.81 2.37 19.18
CA LYS A 96 34.85 2.94 20.14
C LYS A 96 34.85 4.47 20.12
N ASP A 97 36.03 5.10 20.08
CA ASP A 97 36.15 6.57 20.07
C ASP A 97 35.58 7.17 18.78
N VAL A 98 35.75 6.46 17.66
CA VAL A 98 35.16 6.85 16.37
C VAL A 98 33.63 6.77 16.42
N LEU A 99 33.09 5.68 16.99
CA LEU A 99 31.65 5.51 17.13
C LEU A 99 31.03 6.55 18.06
N ASP A 100 31.70 6.88 19.16
CA ASP A 100 31.28 7.92 20.10
C ASP A 100 31.23 9.30 19.41
N MET A 101 32.21 9.62 18.56
CA MET A 101 32.20 10.87 17.79
C MET A 101 31.10 10.91 16.71
N VAL A 102 30.81 9.78 16.05
CA VAL A 102 29.70 9.66 15.10
C VAL A 102 28.35 9.88 15.81
N LEU A 103 28.16 9.32 17.00
CA LEU A 103 26.93 9.49 17.80
C LEU A 103 26.69 10.96 18.17
N VAL A 104 27.74 11.67 18.59
CA VAL A 104 27.66 13.11 18.91
C VAL A 104 27.30 13.92 17.65
N THR A 105 27.89 13.59 16.51
CA THR A 105 27.59 14.28 15.23
C THR A 105 26.13 14.04 14.82
N GLN A 106 25.65 12.80 14.91
CA GLN A 106 24.26 12.44 14.61
C GLN A 106 23.27 13.14 15.54
N TYR A 107 23.62 13.30 16.82
CA TYR A 107 22.83 14.08 17.77
C TYR A 107 22.70 15.55 17.34
N PHE A 108 23.79 16.19 16.90
CA PHE A 108 23.73 17.56 16.40
C PHE A 108 22.99 17.68 15.06
N ASP A 109 23.17 16.74 14.14
CA ASP A 109 22.46 16.73 12.86
C ASP A 109 20.96 16.54 13.04
N THR A 110 20.53 15.66 13.95
CA THR A 110 19.11 15.50 14.29
C THR A 110 18.53 16.76 14.93
N MET A 111 19.27 17.41 15.85
CA MET A 111 18.84 18.71 16.41
C MET A 111 18.75 19.79 15.33
N LYS A 112 19.69 19.84 14.38
CA LYS A 112 19.67 20.78 13.26
C LYS A 112 18.50 20.53 12.32
N GLU A 113 18.20 19.27 12.00
CA GLU A 113 17.07 18.89 11.16
C GLU A 113 15.74 19.29 11.82
N ILE A 114 15.59 19.01 13.12
CA ILE A 114 14.43 19.43 13.92
C ILE A 114 14.30 20.97 13.92
N GLY A 115 15.40 21.69 14.15
CA GLY A 115 15.41 23.16 14.17
C GLY A 115 15.17 23.81 12.81
N SER A 116 15.49 23.13 11.71
CA SER A 116 15.30 23.62 10.34
C SER A 116 13.85 23.48 9.83
N HIS A 117 13.06 22.59 10.43
CA HIS A 117 11.65 22.40 10.08
C HIS A 117 10.77 23.38 10.86
N SER A 118 10.51 24.55 10.26
CA SER A 118 9.74 25.69 10.82
C SER A 118 8.32 25.37 11.35
N LYS A 119 7.78 24.16 11.18
CA LYS A 119 6.43 23.74 11.63
C LYS A 119 6.41 22.56 12.62
N ASN A 120 7.56 22.10 13.12
CA ASN A 120 7.59 21.00 14.09
C ASN A 120 7.36 21.51 15.52
N SER A 121 6.26 21.09 16.15
CA SER A 121 6.11 21.16 17.61
C SER A 121 6.92 20.04 18.23
N THR A 122 8.11 20.35 18.74
CA THR A 122 9.00 19.38 19.38
C THR A 122 8.87 19.50 20.89
N VAL A 123 8.25 18.50 21.53
CA VAL A 123 8.21 18.39 22.98
C VAL A 123 9.47 17.64 23.42
N PHE A 124 10.44 18.37 23.98
CA PHE A 124 11.60 17.76 24.61
C PHE A 124 11.18 17.16 25.94
N ILE A 125 11.01 15.84 25.98
CA ILE A 125 10.86 15.07 27.21
C ILE A 125 12.28 14.83 27.75
N PRO A 126 12.67 15.43 28.89
CA PRO A 126 13.94 15.08 29.48
C PRO A 126 13.92 13.57 29.82
N HIS A 127 15.05 12.87 29.69
CA HIS A 127 15.13 11.42 29.96
C HIS A 127 15.96 11.12 31.21
N GLY A 128 16.17 12.13 32.07
CA GLY A 128 16.77 11.96 33.39
C GLY A 128 15.79 11.32 34.38
N PRO A 129 16.28 10.71 35.49
CA PRO A 129 15.43 10.06 36.49
C PRO A 129 14.32 10.93 37.12
N GLY A 130 14.42 12.26 37.04
CA GLY A 130 13.39 13.21 37.50
C GLY A 130 12.39 13.66 36.43
N ALA A 131 12.65 13.36 35.16
CA ALA A 131 11.98 14.00 34.06
C ALA A 131 10.55 13.51 33.79
N VAL A 132 10.25 12.27 34.18
CA VAL A 132 8.88 11.73 34.10
C VAL A 132 7.94 12.48 35.05
N LYS A 133 8.45 12.93 36.21
CA LYS A 133 7.68 13.71 37.17
C LYS A 133 7.42 15.14 36.68
N ASP A 134 8.45 15.78 36.11
CA ASP A 134 8.32 17.11 35.53
C ASP A 134 7.34 17.13 34.34
N VAL A 135 7.30 16.06 33.55
CA VAL A 135 6.36 15.91 32.41
C VAL A 135 4.93 15.71 32.91
N ASP A 136 4.70 14.90 33.96
CA ASP A 136 3.37 14.75 34.57
C ASP A 136 2.87 16.09 35.15
N ASP A 137 3.76 16.84 35.82
CA ASP A 137 3.44 18.15 36.39
C ASP A 137 3.16 19.19 35.28
N GLN A 138 3.91 19.19 34.17
CA GLN A 138 3.67 20.09 33.04
C GLN A 138 2.36 19.78 32.28
N ILE A 139 2.05 18.50 32.07
CA ILE A 139 0.79 18.09 31.44
C ILE A 139 -0.41 18.46 32.33
N ARG A 140 -0.29 18.20 33.63
CA ARG A 140 -1.33 18.53 34.61
C ARG A 140 -1.58 20.03 34.70
N ASN A 141 -0.51 20.84 34.75
CA ASN A 141 -0.63 22.30 34.79
C ASN A 141 -1.16 22.88 33.48
N GLY A 142 -0.78 22.33 32.32
CA GLY A 142 -1.32 22.73 31.03
C GLY A 142 -2.83 22.46 30.89
N LEU A 143 -3.31 21.32 31.40
CA LEU A 143 -4.74 20.98 31.45
C LEU A 143 -5.53 21.89 32.39
N LEU A 144 -4.99 22.20 33.57
CA LEU A 144 -5.61 23.10 34.54
C LEU A 144 -5.68 24.55 34.04
N GLN A 145 -4.62 25.04 33.38
CA GLN A 145 -4.60 26.39 32.82
C GLN A 145 -5.50 26.53 31.59
N GLY A 146 -5.66 25.47 30.80
CA GLY A 146 -6.65 25.40 29.72
C GLY A 146 -8.10 25.45 30.20
N HIS A 147 -8.40 24.93 31.40
CA HIS A 147 -9.74 25.02 32.02
C HIS A 147 -9.99 26.36 32.71
N ALA A 148 -8.95 27.07 33.15
CA ALA A 148 -9.08 28.40 33.76
C ALA A 148 -9.28 29.54 32.74
N GLY A 149 -8.94 29.31 31.46
CA GLY A 149 -9.09 30.29 30.38
C GLY A 149 -10.41 30.19 29.58
N SER A 150 -11.34 29.30 29.96
CA SER A 150 -12.62 29.09 29.26
C SER A 150 -13.82 29.78 29.92
N HIS A 151 -13.61 30.88 30.66
CA HIS A 151 -14.65 31.75 31.20
C HIS A 151 -14.45 33.20 30.78
#